data_AF-A0A1W6N3U1-F1
#
_entry.id   AF-A0A1W6N3U1-F1
#
_cell.length_a   1.000
_cell.length_b   1.000
_cell.length_c   1.000
_cell.angle_alpha   90.00
_cell.angle_beta   90.00
_cell.angle_gamma   90.00
#
_symmetry.space_group_name_H-M   'P 1'
#
loop_
_entity.id
_entity.type
_entity.pdbx_description
1 polymer ?
#
loop_
_entity_poly.entity_id
_entity_poly.type
_entity_poly.pdbx_seq_one_letter_code
_entity_poly.pdbx_strand_id
1 'polypeptide(L)'
;MIKKISAFLLISTLSVPTIVHAEYVKSGSKYPIVVEVSKGTATCGIKSRELDNVVGGIQKSFEKTKGDFWDKLSSAIQQGVRSTITSSGCELIGMATTLTPGESLNLPVGTIIVAYKDPAAAWKQSKKVVNPLPATCKITAGKTALLETRKSEGLRSLIGIAGDGGLGCTLK
;
A
#
# COMPACT_ATOMS: atom_id res chain seq x y z
N MET A 1 30.24 49.62 -39.28
CA MET A 1 31.40 48.70 -39.33
C MET A 1 31.22 47.63 -38.26
N ILE A 2 31.34 46.37 -38.67
CA ILE A 2 31.22 45.16 -37.85
C ILE A 2 32.43 45.02 -36.93
N LYS A 3 32.22 44.69 -35.65
CA LYS A 3 33.08 43.74 -34.91
C LYS A 3 32.22 42.82 -34.03
N LYS A 4 32.21 41.55 -34.41
CA LYS A 4 31.76 40.39 -33.64
C LYS A 4 32.68 40.20 -32.42
N ILE A 5 32.18 39.63 -31.32
CA ILE A 5 32.61 38.33 -30.78
C ILE A 5 31.78 38.01 -29.52
N SER A 6 31.32 36.76 -29.54
CA SER A 6 30.52 36.03 -28.58
C SER A 6 31.08 35.98 -27.15
N ALA A 7 30.19 35.96 -26.16
CA ALA A 7 30.40 35.20 -24.93
C ALA A 7 29.06 34.61 -24.49
N PHE A 8 28.83 33.38 -24.96
CA PHE A 8 27.91 32.42 -24.37
C PHE A 8 28.29 32.26 -22.89
N LEU A 9 27.35 32.50 -21.97
CA LEU A 9 27.43 31.97 -20.62
C LEU A 9 26.08 31.33 -20.29
N LEU A 10 25.86 30.18 -20.94
CA LEU A 10 25.06 29.09 -20.40
C LEU A 10 25.68 28.72 -19.04
N ILE A 11 25.15 29.29 -17.97
CA ILE A 11 25.24 28.61 -16.68
C ILE A 11 24.16 27.54 -16.74
N SER A 12 24.55 26.42 -17.33
CA SER A 12 23.98 25.12 -17.03
C SER A 12 24.08 24.94 -15.51
N THR A 13 23.02 25.30 -14.79
CA THR A 13 22.74 24.60 -13.54
C THR A 13 22.57 23.15 -13.95
N LEU A 14 23.64 22.36 -13.78
CA LEU A 14 23.53 20.92 -13.66
C LEU A 14 22.54 20.67 -12.52
N SER A 15 21.27 20.56 -12.85
CA SER A 15 20.34 19.73 -12.12
C SER A 15 20.90 18.32 -12.27
N VAL A 16 21.85 17.98 -11.41
CA VAL A 16 22.22 16.59 -11.12
C VAL A 16 20.88 15.93 -10.85
N PRO A 17 20.41 15.01 -11.71
CA PRO A 17 19.25 14.23 -11.34
C PRO A 17 19.70 13.47 -10.10
N THR A 18 19.23 13.88 -8.93
CA THR A 18 19.17 12.95 -7.80
C THR A 18 18.38 11.79 -8.35
N ILE A 19 19.09 10.72 -8.71
CA ILE A 19 18.47 9.47 -9.14
C ILE A 19 17.68 9.06 -7.91
N VAL A 20 16.40 9.41 -7.92
CA VAL A 20 15.43 8.93 -6.94
C VAL A 20 15.43 7.44 -7.17
N HIS A 21 16.24 6.73 -6.39
CA HIS A 21 16.32 5.29 -6.47
C HIS A 21 14.91 4.80 -6.18
N ALA A 22 14.29 4.20 -7.19
CA ALA A 22 12.99 3.58 -7.07
C ALA A 22 13.22 2.08 -6.96
N GLU A 23 12.57 1.47 -5.99
CA GLU A 23 12.60 0.03 -5.78
C GLU A 23 11.25 -0.56 -6.13
N TYR A 24 11.25 -1.87 -6.32
CA TYR A 24 10.06 -2.61 -6.71
C TYR A 24 9.24 -3.02 -5.48
N VAL A 25 7.94 -2.75 -5.53
CA VAL A 25 6.93 -3.42 -4.71
C VAL A 25 6.23 -4.45 -5.57
N LYS A 26 6.42 -5.73 -5.27
CA LYS A 26 5.86 -6.85 -6.05
C LYS A 26 4.70 -7.51 -5.33
N SER A 27 3.61 -7.75 -6.05
CA SER A 27 2.49 -8.55 -5.58
C SER A 27 2.82 -10.04 -5.67
N GLY A 28 3.05 -10.67 -4.51
CA GLY A 28 3.13 -12.13 -4.35
C GLY A 28 1.77 -12.74 -3.96
N SER A 29 0.71 -11.95 -3.84
CA SER A 29 -0.61 -12.44 -3.46
C SER A 29 -1.37 -12.99 -4.67
N LYS A 30 -2.22 -13.99 -4.41
CA LYS A 30 -3.20 -14.53 -5.36
C LYS A 30 -4.42 -13.62 -5.55
N TYR A 31 -4.53 -12.55 -4.76
CA TYR A 31 -5.64 -11.59 -4.77
C TYR A 31 -5.17 -10.21 -5.22
N PRO A 32 -6.08 -9.38 -5.76
CA PRO A 32 -5.83 -7.95 -5.94
C PRO A 32 -5.50 -7.29 -4.59
N ILE A 33 -4.45 -6.46 -4.59
CA ILE A 33 -3.99 -5.72 -3.42
C ILE A 33 -4.14 -4.24 -3.71
N VAL A 34 -4.71 -3.48 -2.78
CA VAL A 34 -4.63 -2.02 -2.78
C VAL A 34 -3.36 -1.60 -2.05
N VAL A 35 -2.56 -0.73 -2.66
CA VAL A 35 -1.34 -0.15 -2.08
C VAL A 35 -1.54 1.35 -1.93
N GLU A 36 -1.49 1.83 -0.69
CA GLU A 36 -1.45 3.25 -0.36
C GLU A 36 -0.02 3.67 -0.02
N VAL A 37 0.43 4.77 -0.63
CA VAL A 37 1.81 5.24 -0.54
C VAL A 37 1.87 6.52 0.28
N SER A 38 2.75 6.52 1.28
CA SER A 38 2.92 7.62 2.23
C SER A 38 4.38 8.05 2.34
N LYS A 39 4.60 9.34 2.58
CA LYS A 39 5.89 9.93 2.93
C LYS A 39 5.99 9.96 4.43
N GLY A 40 7.09 9.46 4.96
CA GLY A 40 7.42 9.62 6.36
C GLY A 40 8.59 10.57 6.56
N THR A 41 8.45 11.48 7.52
CA THR A 41 9.59 12.06 8.25
C THR A 41 10.05 11.09 9.34
N ALA A 42 11.08 11.44 10.13
CA ALA A 42 11.57 10.61 11.22
C ALA A 42 10.49 10.26 12.29
N THR A 43 9.40 11.02 12.36
CA THR A 43 8.31 10.86 13.32
C THR A 43 7.11 10.07 12.77
N CYS A 44 7.06 9.81 11.46
CA CYS A 44 5.98 9.05 10.85
C CYS A 44 6.16 7.55 11.13
N GLY A 45 5.20 6.97 11.84
CA GLY A 45 5.27 5.58 12.30
C GLY A 45 3.89 4.94 12.41
N ILE A 46 3.40 4.41 11.29
CA ILE A 46 2.14 3.67 11.26
C ILE A 46 2.32 2.35 12.01
N LYS A 47 1.62 2.18 13.13
CA LYS A 47 1.69 0.95 13.92
C LYS A 47 0.72 -0.08 13.36
N SER A 48 1.22 -1.26 13.00
CA SER A 48 0.39 -2.35 12.48
C SER A 48 -0.82 -2.68 13.37
N ARG A 49 -0.65 -2.59 14.71
CA ARG A 49 -1.74 -2.84 15.67
C ARG A 49 -2.91 -1.86 15.57
N GLU A 50 -2.65 -0.60 15.22
CA GLU A 50 -3.70 0.41 15.05
C GLU A 50 -4.50 0.13 13.78
N LEU A 51 -3.79 -0.21 12.69
CA LEU A 51 -4.41 -0.65 11.45
C LEU A 51 -5.24 -1.94 11.64
N ASP A 52 -4.71 -2.91 12.39
CA ASP A 52 -5.41 -4.16 12.70
C ASP A 52 -6.71 -3.90 13.46
N ASN A 53 -6.70 -2.96 14.43
CA ASN A 53 -7.88 -2.59 15.21
C ASN A 53 -8.95 -1.93 14.33
N VAL A 54 -8.54 -1.02 13.44
CA VAL A 54 -9.46 -0.33 12.53
C VAL A 54 -10.11 -1.33 11.57
N VAL A 55 -9.30 -2.17 10.92
CA VAL A 55 -9.80 -3.16 9.97
C VAL A 55 -10.65 -4.23 10.68
N GLY A 56 -10.24 -4.69 11.87
CA GLY A 56 -11.00 -5.65 12.67
C GLY A 56 -12.33 -5.09 13.20
N GLY A 57 -12.37 -3.82 13.61
CA GLY A 57 -13.59 -3.14 14.05
C GLY A 57 -14.58 -2.94 12.91
N ILE A 58 -14.07 -2.53 11.74
CA ILE A 58 -14.83 -2.43 10.49
C ILE A 58 -15.41 -3.80 10.15
N GLN A 59 -14.58 -4.84 10.04
CA GLN A 59 -15.03 -6.18 9.65
C GLN A 59 -16.14 -6.73 10.56
N LYS A 60 -16.00 -6.61 11.89
CA LYS A 60 -17.02 -7.03 12.87
C LYS A 60 -18.35 -6.26 12.73
N SER A 61 -18.27 -4.98 12.40
CA SER A 61 -19.45 -4.14 12.19
C SER A 61 -20.16 -4.55 10.89
N PHE A 62 -19.37 -4.88 9.87
CA PHE A 62 -19.89 -5.33 8.58
C PHE A 62 -20.56 -6.69 8.66
N GLU A 63 -20.00 -7.73 9.32
CA GLU A 63 -20.60 -9.09 9.44
C GLU A 63 -22.11 -9.12 9.79
N LYS A 64 -22.62 -8.07 10.44
CA LYS A 64 -24.02 -7.92 10.83
C LYS A 64 -24.97 -7.47 9.70
N THR A 65 -24.48 -7.16 8.50
CA THR A 65 -25.23 -6.34 7.50
C THR A 65 -25.56 -6.99 6.13
N LYS A 66 -25.25 -8.28 5.90
CA LYS A 66 -25.64 -9.15 4.74
C LYS A 66 -26.12 -8.47 3.42
N GLY A 67 -25.27 -8.31 2.38
CA GLY A 67 -25.75 -8.14 0.99
C GLY A 67 -24.93 -7.24 0.05
N ASP A 68 -25.18 -5.93 0.05
CA ASP A 68 -24.52 -4.91 -0.83
C ASP A 68 -23.14 -4.46 -0.31
N PHE A 69 -22.34 -5.46 0.02
CA PHE A 69 -21.52 -5.46 1.23
C PHE A 69 -20.06 -5.09 1.01
N TRP A 70 -19.49 -5.52 -0.11
CA TRP A 70 -18.05 -5.56 -0.26
C TRP A 70 -17.45 -4.26 -0.79
N ASP A 71 -18.15 -3.55 -1.68
CA ASP A 71 -17.72 -2.22 -2.16
C ASP A 71 -17.74 -1.19 -1.01
N LYS A 72 -18.75 -1.26 -0.13
CA LYS A 72 -18.83 -0.45 1.10
C LYS A 72 -17.77 -0.84 2.11
N LEU A 73 -17.50 -2.14 2.28
CA LEU A 73 -16.43 -2.62 3.16
C LEU A 73 -15.06 -2.14 2.66
N SER A 74 -14.78 -2.27 1.36
CA SER A 74 -13.52 -1.82 0.76
C SER A 74 -13.33 -0.31 0.96
N SER A 75 -14.39 0.48 0.74
CA SER A 75 -14.39 1.92 0.99
C SER A 75 -14.15 2.26 2.46
N ALA A 76 -14.79 1.54 3.39
CA ALA A 76 -14.61 1.76 4.83
C ALA A 76 -13.20 1.41 5.30
N ILE A 77 -12.64 0.28 4.84
CA ILE A 77 -11.25 -0.11 5.11
C ILE A 77 -10.32 0.98 4.61
N GLN A 78 -10.52 1.44 3.38
CA GLN A 78 -9.70 2.49 2.79
C GLN A 78 -9.73 3.78 3.61
N GLN A 79 -10.91 4.23 4.02
CA GLN A 79 -11.06 5.41 4.87
C GLN A 79 -10.38 5.23 6.23
N GLY A 80 -10.52 4.05 6.85
CA GLY A 80 -9.89 3.74 8.12
C GLY A 80 -8.36 3.70 8.04
N VAL A 81 -7.81 3.09 6.98
CA VAL A 81 -6.37 3.05 6.71
C VAL A 81 -5.84 4.47 6.51
N ARG A 82 -6.48 5.27 5.64
CA ARG A 82 -6.08 6.67 5.40
C ARG A 82 -6.11 7.51 6.67
N SER A 83 -7.16 7.40 7.46
CA SER A 83 -7.28 8.10 8.74
C SER A 83 -6.12 7.74 9.69
N THR A 84 -5.75 6.46 9.74
CA THR A 84 -4.62 5.97 10.55
C THR A 84 -3.28 6.48 10.04
N ILE A 85 -3.08 6.53 8.73
CA ILE A 85 -1.87 7.08 8.09
C ILE A 85 -1.72 8.56 8.47
N THR A 86 -2.80 9.35 8.28
CA THR A 86 -2.79 10.78 8.57
C THR A 86 -2.61 11.08 10.05
N SER A 87 -3.28 10.33 10.95
CA SER A 87 -3.12 10.50 12.41
C SER A 87 -1.72 10.12 12.91
N SER A 88 -1.03 9.22 12.18
CA SER A 88 0.36 8.83 12.46
C SER A 88 1.40 9.89 12.02
N GLY A 89 0.96 11.05 11.52
CA GLY A 89 1.83 12.12 11.02
C GLY A 89 2.50 11.80 9.68
N CYS A 90 1.97 10.82 8.94
CA CYS A 90 2.44 10.46 7.61
C CYS A 90 1.65 11.22 6.54
N GLU A 91 2.34 11.70 5.52
CA GLU A 91 1.71 12.41 4.40
C GLU A 91 1.39 11.42 3.28
N LEU A 92 0.17 11.39 2.78
CA LEU A 92 -0.20 10.53 1.65
C LEU A 92 0.33 11.15 0.35
N ILE A 93 1.19 10.44 -0.40
CA ILE A 93 1.87 10.99 -1.60
C ILE A 93 1.24 10.56 -2.91
N GLY A 94 0.19 9.73 -2.88
CA GLY A 94 -0.44 9.23 -4.09
C GLY A 94 -1.83 8.64 -3.84
N MET A 95 -2.61 8.54 -4.92
CA MET A 95 -3.85 7.77 -4.89
C MET A 95 -3.51 6.28 -4.73
N ALA A 96 -4.40 5.56 -4.06
CA ALA A 96 -4.25 4.12 -3.87
C ALA A 96 -4.15 3.40 -5.23
N THR A 97 -3.12 2.57 -5.41
CA THR A 97 -2.90 1.78 -6.63
C THR A 97 -3.27 0.34 -6.36
N THR A 98 -4.09 -0.25 -7.23
CA THR A 98 -4.40 -1.68 -7.17
C THR A 98 -3.35 -2.45 -7.97
N LEU A 99 -2.71 -3.42 -7.32
CA LEU A 99 -1.82 -4.40 -7.96
C LEU A 99 -2.54 -5.73 -8.12
N THR A 100 -2.61 -6.22 -9.35
CA THR A 100 -3.08 -7.57 -9.63
C THR A 100 -1.98 -8.61 -9.29
N PRO A 101 -2.30 -9.91 -9.20
CA PRO A 101 -1.32 -10.94 -8.88
C PRO A 101 -0.12 -10.94 -9.83
N GLY A 102 1.10 -10.85 -9.27
CA GLY A 102 2.35 -10.87 -10.03
C GLY A 102 2.84 -9.51 -10.54
N GLU A 103 2.01 -8.46 -10.47
CA GLU A 103 2.40 -7.11 -10.87
C GLU A 103 3.40 -6.47 -9.91
N SER A 104 4.07 -5.42 -10.40
CA SER A 104 5.02 -4.62 -9.64
C SER A 104 4.76 -3.13 -9.80
N LEU A 105 5.01 -2.38 -8.72
CA LEU A 105 4.98 -0.93 -8.67
C LEU A 105 6.37 -0.40 -8.34
N ASN A 106 6.80 0.65 -9.04
CA ASN A 106 8.07 1.33 -8.75
C ASN A 106 7.81 2.48 -7.78
N LEU A 107 8.47 2.47 -6.62
CA LEU A 107 8.32 3.51 -5.60
C LEU A 107 9.68 4.04 -5.14
N PRO A 108 9.79 5.35 -4.86
CA PRO A 108 11.00 5.92 -4.29
C PRO A 108 11.42 5.25 -2.98
N VAL A 109 12.72 5.06 -2.79
CA VAL A 109 13.31 4.66 -1.51
C VAL A 109 12.88 5.64 -0.41
N GLY A 110 12.59 5.10 0.77
CA GLY A 110 12.18 5.86 1.94
C GLY A 110 10.67 6.08 2.04
N THR A 111 9.89 5.75 1.01
CA THR A 111 8.43 5.72 1.09
C THR A 111 7.94 4.62 2.02
N ILE A 112 6.81 4.85 2.67
CA ILE A 112 6.11 3.86 3.48
C ILE A 112 4.87 3.44 2.70
N ILE A 113 4.68 2.14 2.56
CA ILE A 113 3.48 1.59 1.95
C ILE A 113 2.60 0.95 3.01
N VAL A 114 1.30 1.12 2.86
CA VAL A 114 0.27 0.32 3.52
C VAL A 114 -0.49 -0.43 2.44
N ALA A 115 -0.51 -1.75 2.52
CA ALA A 115 -1.09 -2.60 1.49
C ALA A 115 -2.09 -3.58 2.09
N TYR A 116 -3.24 -3.77 1.46
CA TYR A 116 -4.27 -4.72 1.92
C TYR A 116 -4.97 -5.38 0.75
N LYS A 117 -5.54 -6.57 0.96
CA LYS A 117 -6.32 -7.26 -0.08
C LYS A 117 -7.64 -6.54 -0.30
N ASP A 118 -8.03 -6.33 -1.55
CA ASP A 118 -9.33 -5.75 -1.87
C ASP A 118 -10.44 -6.81 -1.75
N PRO A 119 -11.31 -6.73 -0.74
CA PRO A 119 -12.36 -7.71 -0.55
C PRO A 119 -13.46 -7.62 -1.63
N ALA A 120 -13.67 -6.45 -2.22
CA ALA A 120 -14.65 -6.26 -3.29
C ALA A 120 -14.16 -6.89 -4.60
N ALA A 121 -12.93 -6.59 -5.01
CA ALA A 121 -12.36 -7.18 -6.21
C ALA A 121 -12.17 -8.71 -6.07
N ALA A 122 -11.80 -9.20 -4.88
CA ALA A 122 -11.73 -10.64 -4.62
C ALA A 122 -13.11 -11.31 -4.79
N TRP A 123 -14.17 -10.72 -4.24
CA TRP A 123 -15.53 -11.23 -4.37
C TRP A 123 -16.02 -11.22 -5.82
N LYS A 124 -15.83 -10.11 -6.55
CA LYS A 124 -16.22 -9.97 -7.97
C LYS A 124 -15.53 -10.99 -8.89
N GLN A 125 -14.37 -11.51 -8.49
CA GLN A 125 -13.65 -12.56 -9.21
C GLN A 125 -14.06 -13.98 -8.78
N SER A 126 -15.18 -14.15 -8.07
CA SER A 126 -15.64 -15.42 -7.48
C SER A 126 -14.58 -16.09 -6.59
N LYS A 127 -13.65 -15.30 -6.04
CA LYS A 127 -12.62 -15.82 -5.13
C LYS A 127 -13.19 -15.90 -3.71
N LYS A 128 -12.52 -16.68 -2.86
CA LYS A 128 -12.88 -16.81 -1.44
C LYS A 128 -12.85 -15.44 -0.74
N VAL A 129 -13.65 -15.32 0.33
CA VAL A 129 -13.57 -14.17 1.26
C VAL A 129 -12.13 -14.04 1.75
N VAL A 130 -11.58 -12.84 1.63
CA VAL A 130 -10.20 -12.52 1.99
C VAL A 130 -10.13 -11.76 3.30
N ASN A 131 -9.04 -11.97 4.04
CA ASN A 131 -8.68 -11.07 5.14
C ASN A 131 -8.12 -9.74 4.61
N PRO A 132 -8.77 -8.60 4.89
CA PRO A 132 -8.21 -7.30 4.53
C PRO A 132 -7.13 -6.79 5.50
N LEU A 133 -6.66 -7.58 6.47
CA LEU A 133 -5.60 -7.14 7.39
C LEU A 133 -4.37 -6.61 6.61
N PRO A 134 -4.00 -5.34 6.83
CA PRO A 134 -2.98 -4.66 6.04
C PRO A 134 -1.56 -5.06 6.46
N ALA A 135 -0.64 -4.96 5.51
CA ALA A 135 0.79 -4.96 5.73
C ALA A 135 1.33 -3.54 5.61
N THR A 136 2.30 -3.18 6.44
CA THR A 136 3.05 -1.92 6.32
C THR A 136 4.53 -2.22 6.16
N CYS A 137 5.22 -1.52 5.25
CA CYS A 137 6.67 -1.59 5.15
C CYS A 137 7.27 -0.32 4.55
N LYS A 138 8.54 -0.07 4.88
CA LYS A 138 9.33 1.04 4.34
C LYS A 138 10.21 0.55 3.20
N ILE A 139 10.12 1.20 2.06
CA ILE A 139 10.93 0.89 0.89
C ILE A 139 12.39 1.25 1.18
N THR A 140 13.28 0.28 1.00
CA THR A 140 14.70 0.38 1.35
C THR A 140 15.54 0.13 0.11
N ALA A 141 16.58 0.92 -0.11
CA ALA A 141 17.46 0.78 -1.26
C ALA A 141 18.06 -0.63 -1.35
N GLY A 142 18.17 -1.15 -2.58
CA GLY A 142 18.70 -2.47 -2.89
C GLY A 142 17.81 -3.65 -2.48
N LYS A 143 16.55 -3.39 -2.08
CA LYS A 143 15.61 -4.43 -1.68
C LYS A 143 14.28 -4.31 -2.41
N THR A 144 13.75 -5.44 -2.83
CA THR A 144 12.38 -5.55 -3.35
C THR A 144 11.41 -5.80 -2.19
N ALA A 145 10.39 -4.96 -2.08
CA ALA A 145 9.28 -5.21 -1.16
C ALA A 145 8.32 -6.23 -1.78
N LEU A 146 8.16 -7.39 -1.16
CA LEU A 146 7.28 -8.44 -1.63
C LEU A 146 6.04 -8.54 -0.73
N LEU A 147 4.86 -8.35 -1.33
CA LEU A 147 3.57 -8.41 -0.65
C LEU A 147 2.95 -9.81 -0.79
N GLU A 148 3.09 -10.65 0.24
CA GLU A 148 2.67 -12.05 0.24
C GLU A 148 1.45 -12.29 1.13
N THR A 149 0.56 -13.19 0.68
CA THR A 149 -0.50 -13.71 1.56
C THR A 149 0.13 -14.54 2.68
N ARG A 150 -0.13 -14.18 3.94
CA ARG A 150 0.27 -15.01 5.08
C ARG A 150 -0.62 -16.27 5.16
N LYS A 151 -0.04 -17.39 5.60
CA LYS A 151 -0.82 -18.58 5.96
C LYS A 151 -1.83 -18.17 7.05
N SER A 152 -3.05 -18.71 6.98
CA SER A 152 -4.15 -18.32 7.86
C SER A 152 -3.92 -18.80 9.29
N GLU A 153 -3.15 -18.06 10.08
CA GLU A 153 -3.28 -18.13 11.52
C GLU A 153 -4.37 -17.12 11.92
N GLY A 154 -5.60 -17.60 12.14
CA GLY A 154 -6.56 -16.86 12.96
C GLY A 154 -7.92 -16.47 12.37
N LEU A 155 -8.22 -16.66 11.08
CA LEU A 155 -9.55 -16.25 10.55
C LEU A 155 -10.64 -17.32 10.55
N ARG A 156 -10.28 -18.58 10.80
CA ARG A 156 -11.28 -19.61 11.12
C ARG A 156 -12.13 -19.24 12.35
N SER A 157 -11.64 -18.38 13.26
CA SER A 157 -12.31 -18.10 14.54
C SER A 157 -13.25 -16.88 14.54
N LEU A 158 -13.26 -16.05 13.49
CA LEU A 158 -14.06 -14.80 13.51
C LEU A 158 -15.32 -14.87 12.63
N ILE A 159 -15.27 -15.53 11.47
CA ILE A 159 -16.41 -15.52 10.51
C ILE A 159 -16.91 -16.91 10.11
N GLY A 160 -16.31 -18.00 10.60
CA GLY A 160 -16.70 -19.37 10.19
C GLY A 160 -16.49 -19.69 8.70
N ILE A 161 -15.84 -18.81 7.93
CA ILE A 161 -15.53 -18.98 6.51
C ILE A 161 -14.02 -19.22 6.39
N ALA A 162 -13.63 -20.27 5.67
CA ALA A 162 -12.23 -20.56 5.37
C ALA A 162 -11.66 -19.48 4.41
N GLY A 163 -11.11 -18.41 4.98
CA GLY A 163 -10.45 -17.33 4.25
C GLY A 163 -8.93 -17.44 4.28
N ASP A 164 -8.27 -16.88 3.26
CA ASP A 164 -6.83 -16.72 3.26
C ASP A 164 -6.39 -15.69 4.31
N GLY A 165 -5.21 -15.88 4.92
CA GLY A 165 -4.67 -15.01 5.97
C GLY A 165 -4.41 -13.56 5.52
N GLY A 166 -3.99 -12.70 6.45
CA GLY A 166 -3.68 -11.29 6.15
C GLY A 166 -2.54 -11.11 5.15
N LEU A 167 -2.24 -9.86 4.80
CA LEU A 167 -1.07 -9.55 3.95
C LEU A 167 0.20 -9.42 4.82
N GLY A 168 1.33 -9.87 4.30
CA GLY A 168 2.66 -9.59 4.84
C GLY A 168 3.47 -8.81 3.84
N CYS A 169 4.38 -7.95 4.32
CA CYS A 169 5.41 -7.33 3.50
C CYS A 169 6.79 -7.84 3.94
N THR A 170 7.54 -8.40 2.99
CA THR A 170 8.89 -8.92 3.21
C THR A 170 9.86 -8.13 2.32
N LEU A 171 10.96 -7.62 2.89
CA LEU A 171 12.02 -6.98 2.11
C LEU A 171 13.05 -8.05 1.71
N LYS A 172 13.14 -8.37 0.42
CA LYS A 172 14.09 -9.33 -0.14
C LYS A 172 15.22 -8.63 -0.88
#